data_AF-A0A9J6H9L9-F1
#
_entry.id   AF-A0A9J6H9L9-F1
#
_cell.length_a   1.000
_cell.length_b   1.000
_cell.length_c   1.000
_cell.angle_alpha   90.00
_cell.angle_beta   90.00
_cell.angle_gamma   90.00
#
_symmetry.space_group_name_H-M   'P 1'
#
loop_
_entity.id
_entity.type
_entity.pdbx_description
1 polymer ?
#
loop_
_entity_poly.entity_id
_entity_poly.type
_entity_poly.pdbx_seq_one_letter_code
_entity_poly.pdbx_strand_id
1 'polypeptide(L)'
;MLILGGYFGEGHRSGVVSHFLLGVASGDCDDSGIPSSFWSVAKVGSGYSKEELDKLLRQLTSKWKVYDPKKPPGKLVLAQGHKEKPDLYLEPSDSVVLQIKASELVKSSNFRTGITLRFPRVVDIRYDKPWQDVLSYAELCELEKAAGGKLATSTVSLDDEDGGSPLKKRRVGGYVKSSIPAHFQPADLSGVVKKCDILQGKEVCILTPCGEDLTKQQMEVKVVELGGTVVQNPSKDTYCVVADKLNFRVRSVVGTKKWDVVKAEKFLSQLDAAQLRPWAPADLWSASAETEERLKKLYDEYGDSYTSPVTPSSLRELFETIPEEKWSAVRNRPDFISKFERENFSSPPEWGLFRNHKFRLAEDRKLDKFIVQLRGGEVEPSTGEGRSTDARKQGSRNRVLEVDSDWIDECIRTGQLPDGF
;
A
#
# COMPACT_ATOMS: atom_id res chain seq x y z
N MET A 1 25.74 -10.61 4.60
CA MET A 1 25.62 -11.93 5.26
C MET A 1 24.69 -12.79 4.42
N LEU A 2 24.85 -14.12 4.43
CA LEU A 2 24.07 -15.04 3.58
C LEU A 2 22.87 -15.63 4.34
N ILE A 3 21.74 -15.89 3.66
CA ILE A 3 20.64 -16.67 4.25
C ILE A 3 21.04 -18.15 4.26
N LEU A 4 21.02 -18.80 5.42
CA LEU A 4 21.30 -20.24 5.55
C LEU A 4 20.03 -21.05 5.79
N GLY A 5 19.03 -20.45 6.42
CA GLY A 5 17.80 -21.15 6.80
C GLY A 5 16.62 -20.24 7.04
N GLY A 6 15.45 -20.85 7.17
CA GLY A 6 14.17 -20.21 7.39
C GLY A 6 13.42 -20.81 8.58
N TYR A 7 12.67 -19.97 9.28
CA TYR A 7 11.75 -20.37 10.34
C TYR A 7 10.33 -19.92 9.99
N PHE A 8 9.36 -20.80 10.23
CA PHE A 8 7.96 -20.44 10.07
C PHE A 8 7.56 -19.37 11.09
N GLY A 9 6.72 -18.43 10.63
CA GLY A 9 6.13 -17.42 11.51
C GLY A 9 5.07 -18.01 12.43
N GLU A 10 4.79 -17.26 13.48
CA GLU A 10 3.68 -17.53 14.40
C GLU A 10 2.56 -16.50 14.18
N GLY A 11 1.34 -16.81 14.64
CA GLY A 11 0.18 -15.92 14.56
C GLY A 11 -0.24 -15.59 13.12
N HIS A 12 -0.35 -14.30 12.80
CA HIS A 12 -0.79 -13.83 11.47
C HIS A 12 0.16 -14.23 10.32
N ARG A 13 1.40 -14.65 10.64
CA ARG A 13 2.39 -15.16 9.66
C ARG A 13 2.58 -16.67 9.75
N SER A 14 1.63 -17.39 10.35
CA SER A 14 1.65 -18.86 10.41
C SER A 14 1.64 -19.46 9.00
N GLY A 15 2.47 -20.50 8.79
CA GLY A 15 2.61 -21.19 7.51
C GLY A 15 3.57 -20.53 6.51
N VAL A 16 4.14 -19.36 6.82
CA VAL A 16 5.07 -18.65 5.95
C VAL A 16 6.41 -18.46 6.65
N VAL A 17 7.53 -18.62 5.92
CA VAL A 17 8.85 -18.31 6.45
C VAL A 17 8.95 -16.81 6.73
N SER A 18 9.18 -16.45 7.97
CA SER A 18 9.21 -15.03 8.41
C SER A 18 10.51 -14.64 9.10
N HIS A 19 11.31 -15.62 9.53
CA HIS A 19 12.63 -15.34 10.11
C HIS A 19 13.66 -16.14 9.33
N PHE A 20 14.86 -15.58 9.21
CA PHE A 20 15.97 -16.16 8.48
C PHE A 20 17.16 -16.37 9.40
N LEU A 21 17.79 -17.53 9.29
CA LEU A 21 19.10 -17.81 9.86
C LEU A 21 20.16 -17.22 8.92
N LEU A 22 21.08 -16.44 9.48
CA LEU A 22 22.16 -15.81 8.75
C LEU A 22 23.50 -16.52 8.97
N GLY A 23 24.34 -16.46 7.94
CA GLY A 23 25.68 -17.02 7.93
C GLY A 23 26.76 -16.08 7.42
N VAL A 24 27.98 -16.39 7.81
CA VAL A 24 29.25 -15.83 7.30
C VAL A 24 30.09 -16.95 6.70
N ALA A 25 30.97 -16.64 5.76
CA ALA A 25 31.90 -17.63 5.20
C ALA A 25 32.91 -18.08 6.27
N SER A 26 33.26 -19.38 6.34
CA SER A 26 34.21 -19.88 7.35
C SER A 26 35.61 -19.29 7.20
N GLY A 27 35.99 -18.94 5.97
CA GLY A 27 37.33 -18.51 5.58
C GLY A 27 38.12 -19.59 4.82
N ASP A 28 37.66 -20.84 4.87
CA ASP A 28 38.24 -21.93 4.08
C ASP A 28 37.63 -21.92 2.68
N CYS A 29 38.45 -21.72 1.65
CA CYS A 29 38.03 -21.75 0.25
C CYS A 29 38.53 -23.01 -0.47
N ASP A 30 37.81 -23.42 -1.51
CA ASP A 30 38.32 -24.39 -2.47
C ASP A 30 39.35 -23.74 -3.42
N ASP A 31 39.94 -24.55 -4.31
CA ASP A 31 40.92 -24.11 -5.31
C ASP A 31 40.41 -23.00 -6.25
N SER A 32 39.08 -22.81 -6.31
CA SER A 32 38.41 -21.78 -7.11
C SER A 32 38.06 -20.52 -6.30
N GLY A 33 38.50 -20.44 -5.03
CA GLY A 33 38.23 -19.31 -4.15
C GLY A 33 36.81 -19.27 -3.58
N ILE A 34 36.04 -20.36 -3.70
CA ILE A 34 34.65 -20.42 -3.23
C ILE A 34 34.63 -20.90 -1.77
N PRO A 35 33.86 -20.23 -0.87
CA PRO A 35 33.75 -20.68 0.51
C PRO A 35 33.22 -22.11 0.62
N SER A 36 34.00 -22.96 1.29
CA SER A 36 33.68 -24.38 1.49
C SER A 36 32.51 -24.58 2.46
N SER A 37 32.40 -23.72 3.47
CA SER A 37 31.35 -23.78 4.49
C SER A 37 30.95 -22.40 5.02
N PHE A 38 29.75 -22.33 5.59
CA PHE A 38 29.16 -21.13 6.15
C PHE A 38 28.76 -21.36 7.60
N TRP A 39 29.17 -20.46 8.47
CA TRP A 39 28.94 -20.55 9.90
C TRP A 39 27.78 -19.65 10.31
N SER A 40 26.83 -20.24 11.03
CA SER A 40 25.70 -19.50 11.59
C SER A 40 26.14 -18.40 12.55
N VAL A 41 25.51 -17.21 12.44
CA VAL A 41 25.85 -16.02 13.25
C VAL A 41 24.65 -15.36 13.93
N ALA A 42 23.51 -15.24 13.26
CA ALA A 42 22.38 -14.49 13.79
C ALA A 42 21.05 -14.94 13.17
N LYS A 43 19.96 -14.61 13.84
CA LYS A 43 18.58 -14.75 13.33
C LYS A 43 17.99 -13.37 13.09
N VAL A 44 17.35 -13.16 11.95
CA VAL A 44 16.69 -11.89 11.59
C VAL A 44 15.27 -12.12 11.10
N GLY A 45 14.32 -11.29 11.51
CA GLY A 45 12.91 -11.38 11.10
C GLY A 45 12.23 -10.02 10.90
N SER A 46 13.02 -8.97 10.70
CA SER A 46 12.52 -7.61 10.53
C SER A 46 13.43 -6.82 9.59
N GLY A 47 12.90 -5.72 9.03
CA GLY A 47 13.66 -4.78 8.20
C GLY A 47 13.25 -4.75 6.72
N TYR A 48 12.46 -5.70 6.27
CA TYR A 48 11.85 -5.71 4.93
C TYR A 48 10.36 -5.28 4.99
N SER A 49 9.86 -4.75 3.88
CA SER A 49 8.43 -4.53 3.64
C SER A 49 7.70 -5.87 3.39
N LYS A 50 6.36 -5.85 3.42
CA LYS A 50 5.58 -7.07 3.09
C LYS A 50 5.84 -7.51 1.65
N GLU A 51 5.92 -6.57 0.73
CA GLU A 51 6.14 -6.82 -0.71
C GLU A 51 7.54 -7.38 -0.98
N GLU A 52 8.57 -6.85 -0.30
CA GLU A 52 9.94 -7.37 -0.37
C GLU A 52 10.02 -8.79 0.16
N LEU A 53 9.37 -9.07 1.30
CA LEU A 53 9.31 -10.42 1.84
C LEU A 53 8.63 -11.37 0.86
N ASP A 54 7.47 -11.00 0.31
CA ASP A 54 6.71 -11.82 -0.63
C ASP A 54 7.53 -12.07 -1.92
N LYS A 55 8.30 -11.09 -2.39
CA LYS A 55 9.23 -11.26 -3.53
C LYS A 55 10.36 -12.23 -3.21
N LEU A 56 11.02 -12.05 -2.07
CA LEU A 56 12.10 -12.93 -1.61
C LEU A 56 11.61 -14.37 -1.45
N LEU A 57 10.45 -14.56 -0.82
CA LEU A 57 9.87 -15.87 -0.61
C LEU A 57 9.56 -16.55 -1.95
N ARG A 58 8.93 -15.85 -2.90
CA ARG A 58 8.65 -16.40 -4.24
C ARG A 58 9.89 -16.94 -4.94
N GLN A 59 11.04 -16.29 -4.77
CA GLN A 59 12.31 -16.75 -5.34
C GLN A 59 12.89 -17.98 -4.61
N LEU A 60 12.64 -18.09 -3.31
CA LEU A 60 13.21 -19.16 -2.47
C LEU A 60 12.28 -20.38 -2.31
N THR A 61 10.97 -20.25 -2.58
CA THR A 61 9.96 -21.29 -2.33
C THR A 61 10.34 -22.66 -2.89
N SER A 62 10.85 -22.72 -4.13
CA SER A 62 11.23 -23.98 -4.78
C SER A 62 12.59 -24.55 -4.34
N LYS A 63 13.37 -23.77 -3.59
CA LYS A 63 14.76 -24.08 -3.21
C LYS A 63 14.90 -24.57 -1.77
N TRP A 64 13.87 -24.36 -0.94
CA TRP A 64 13.88 -24.78 0.46
C TRP A 64 13.96 -26.30 0.59
N LYS A 65 14.81 -26.74 1.51
CA LYS A 65 14.94 -28.13 1.93
C LYS A 65 14.66 -28.24 3.42
N VAL A 66 14.04 -29.33 3.87
CA VAL A 66 13.76 -29.55 5.29
C VAL A 66 15.07 -29.79 6.04
N TYR A 67 15.29 -29.06 7.14
CA TYR A 67 16.48 -29.24 7.94
C TYR A 67 16.34 -30.47 8.87
N ASP A 68 17.17 -31.49 8.65
CA ASP A 68 17.26 -32.66 9.52
C ASP A 68 18.50 -32.57 10.44
N PRO A 69 18.33 -32.46 11.78
CA PRO A 69 19.44 -32.45 12.72
C PRO A 69 20.32 -33.72 12.68
N LYS A 70 19.77 -34.86 12.24
CA LYS A 70 20.51 -36.13 12.12
C LYS A 70 21.36 -36.19 10.86
N LYS A 71 21.03 -35.37 9.85
CA LYS A 71 21.73 -35.29 8.57
C LYS A 71 21.92 -33.82 8.17
N PRO A 72 22.74 -33.06 8.92
CA PRO A 72 22.92 -31.64 8.65
C PRO A 72 23.61 -31.42 7.29
N PRO A 73 23.36 -30.28 6.61
CA PRO A 73 23.99 -29.98 5.33
C PRO A 73 25.49 -29.74 5.51
N GLY A 74 26.32 -30.30 4.63
CA GLY A 74 27.79 -30.22 4.78
C GLY A 74 28.35 -28.80 4.75
N LYS A 75 27.76 -27.90 3.95
CA LYS A 75 28.20 -26.50 3.83
C LYS A 75 27.63 -25.58 4.93
N LEU A 76 26.69 -26.04 5.75
CA LEU A 76 26.01 -25.24 6.76
C LEU A 76 26.39 -25.72 8.16
N VAL A 77 27.14 -24.89 8.89
CA VAL A 77 27.66 -25.27 10.21
C VAL A 77 26.94 -24.50 11.32
N LEU A 78 26.22 -25.24 12.17
CA LEU A 78 25.55 -24.71 13.36
C LEU A 78 26.43 -24.82 14.62
N ALA A 79 26.03 -24.12 15.69
CA ALA A 79 26.61 -24.35 17.00
C ALA A 79 26.39 -25.78 17.47
N GLN A 80 27.28 -26.26 18.36
CA GLN A 80 27.13 -27.57 18.99
C GLN A 80 25.77 -27.66 19.71
N GLY A 81 25.09 -28.80 19.54
CA GLY A 81 23.76 -29.03 20.09
C GLY A 81 22.60 -28.39 19.31
N HIS A 82 22.87 -27.72 18.18
CA HIS A 82 21.85 -27.21 17.24
C HIS A 82 20.75 -26.37 17.92
N LYS A 83 21.12 -25.53 18.90
CA LYS A 83 20.18 -24.72 19.69
C LYS A 83 19.31 -23.80 18.82
N GLU A 84 19.86 -23.25 17.74
CA GLU A 84 19.17 -22.39 16.77
C GLU A 84 18.97 -23.11 15.43
N LYS A 85 18.46 -24.35 15.44
CA LYS A 85 18.16 -25.08 14.20
C LYS A 85 17.02 -24.40 13.41
N PRO A 86 17.16 -24.19 12.09
CA PRO A 86 16.07 -23.71 11.28
C PRO A 86 15.06 -24.82 10.98
N ASP A 87 13.87 -24.45 10.49
CA ASP A 87 12.88 -25.42 9.98
C ASP A 87 13.26 -25.87 8.57
N LEU A 88 13.74 -24.92 7.76
CA LEU A 88 14.15 -25.11 6.38
C LEU A 88 15.57 -24.57 6.18
N TYR A 89 16.31 -25.12 5.22
CA TYR A 89 17.63 -24.64 4.83
C TYR A 89 17.75 -24.45 3.31
N LEU A 90 18.76 -23.68 2.92
CA LEU A 90 19.14 -23.46 1.52
C LEU A 90 20.57 -23.93 1.28
N GLU A 91 20.85 -24.39 0.07
CA GLU A 91 22.24 -24.48 -0.40
C GLU A 91 22.78 -23.06 -0.60
N PRO A 92 24.07 -22.79 -0.30
CA PRO A 92 24.64 -21.46 -0.47
C PRO A 92 24.46 -20.88 -1.88
N SER A 93 24.57 -21.72 -2.92
CA SER A 93 24.40 -21.34 -4.33
C SER A 93 23.00 -20.86 -4.69
N ASP A 94 22.01 -21.25 -3.89
CA ASP A 94 20.60 -20.94 -4.09
C ASP A 94 20.11 -19.79 -3.21
N SER A 95 21.00 -19.27 -2.36
CA SER A 95 20.69 -18.28 -1.34
C SER A 95 20.82 -16.84 -1.85
N VAL A 96 20.45 -15.89 -1.00
CA VAL A 96 20.46 -14.45 -1.26
C VAL A 96 21.24 -13.74 -0.15
N VAL A 97 22.00 -12.72 -0.54
CA VAL A 97 22.79 -11.90 0.38
C VAL A 97 21.90 -10.82 1.00
N LEU A 98 22.02 -10.67 2.32
CA LEU A 98 21.34 -9.63 3.08
C LEU A 98 22.34 -8.63 3.67
N GLN A 99 22.01 -7.34 3.54
CA GLN A 99 22.67 -6.26 4.26
C GLN A 99 21.97 -6.06 5.60
N ILE A 100 22.71 -6.19 6.68
CA ILE A 100 22.17 -6.19 8.05
C ILE A 100 22.71 -5.00 8.81
N LYS A 101 21.82 -4.31 9.52
CA LYS A 101 22.17 -3.31 10.53
C LYS A 101 21.85 -3.84 11.91
N ALA A 102 22.79 -3.67 12.83
CA ALA A 102 22.66 -4.07 14.22
C ALA A 102 23.29 -3.01 15.13
N SER A 103 22.95 -3.04 16.42
CA SER A 103 23.49 -2.08 17.39
C SER A 103 24.87 -2.50 17.90
N GLU A 104 25.05 -3.80 18.14
CA GLU A 104 26.28 -4.37 18.69
C GLU A 104 26.44 -5.84 18.32
N LEU A 105 27.71 -6.29 18.33
CA LEU A 105 28.14 -7.68 18.30
C LEU A 105 28.27 -8.17 19.75
N VAL A 106 27.66 -9.31 20.05
CA VAL A 106 27.58 -9.87 21.40
C VAL A 106 28.00 -11.33 21.36
N LYS A 107 28.78 -11.78 22.35
CA LYS A 107 29.15 -13.19 22.48
C LYS A 107 27.92 -14.06 22.71
N SER A 108 27.80 -15.15 21.96
CA SER A 108 26.70 -16.09 22.06
C SER A 108 27.13 -17.51 21.72
N SER A 109 26.78 -18.47 22.56
CA SER A 109 27.01 -19.90 22.31
C SER A 109 25.92 -20.57 21.46
N ASN A 110 24.89 -19.81 21.06
CA ASN A 110 23.78 -20.34 20.26
C ASN A 110 24.13 -20.46 18.77
N PHE A 111 25.16 -19.72 18.31
CA PHE A 111 25.59 -19.63 16.93
C PHE A 111 27.04 -20.12 16.77
N ARG A 112 27.38 -20.66 15.59
CA ARG A 112 28.68 -21.31 15.36
C ARG A 112 29.86 -20.36 15.55
N THR A 113 29.69 -19.11 15.15
CA THR A 113 30.70 -18.05 15.25
C THR A 113 31.05 -17.67 16.69
N GLY A 114 30.27 -18.06 17.69
CA GLY A 114 30.46 -17.58 19.07
C GLY A 114 30.05 -16.11 19.29
N ILE A 115 29.56 -15.44 18.23
CA ILE A 115 29.18 -14.03 18.18
C ILE A 115 27.81 -13.92 17.50
N THR A 116 26.94 -13.04 17.97
CA THR A 116 25.67 -12.73 17.35
C THR A 116 25.40 -11.22 17.32
N LEU A 117 24.32 -10.83 16.64
CA LEU A 117 23.92 -9.45 16.46
C LEU A 117 22.81 -9.07 17.44
N ARG A 118 22.93 -7.91 18.10
CA ARG A 118 21.84 -7.32 18.89
C ARG A 118 21.01 -6.37 18.06
N PHE A 119 19.69 -6.58 18.09
CA PHE A 119 18.70 -5.85 17.30
C PHE A 119 18.99 -5.86 15.78
N PRO A 120 19.25 -7.04 15.18
CA PRO A 120 19.49 -7.13 13.74
C PRO A 120 18.24 -6.76 12.96
N ARG A 121 18.41 -5.95 11.92
CA ARG A 121 17.38 -5.61 10.94
C ARG A 121 17.98 -5.69 9.53
N VAL A 122 17.22 -6.24 8.60
CA VAL A 122 17.56 -6.14 7.17
C VAL A 122 17.45 -4.67 6.76
N VAL A 123 18.48 -4.17 6.09
CA VAL A 123 18.47 -2.85 5.46
C VAL A 123 18.17 -2.97 3.99
N ASP A 124 18.75 -4.00 3.35
CA ASP A 124 18.64 -4.22 1.93
C ASP A 124 18.82 -5.71 1.59
N ILE A 125 18.16 -6.15 0.51
CA ILE A 125 18.29 -7.48 -0.06
C ILE A 125 19.20 -7.35 -1.29
N ARG A 126 20.44 -7.78 -1.16
CA ARG A 126 21.53 -7.53 -2.11
C ARG A 126 21.52 -8.54 -3.24
N TYR A 127 20.56 -8.41 -4.16
CA TYR A 127 20.50 -9.21 -5.39
C TYR A 127 21.66 -8.93 -6.36
N ASP A 128 22.34 -7.80 -6.17
CA ASP A 128 23.54 -7.40 -6.90
C ASP A 128 24.80 -8.16 -6.46
N LYS A 129 24.79 -8.77 -5.27
CA LYS A 129 25.94 -9.49 -4.72
C LYS A 129 25.80 -11.00 -4.91
N PRO A 130 26.84 -11.68 -5.43
CA PRO A 130 26.85 -13.13 -5.51
C PRO A 130 27.01 -13.75 -4.11
N TRP A 131 26.54 -14.98 -3.93
CA TRP A 131 26.52 -15.65 -2.61
C TRP A 131 27.92 -15.92 -2.03
N GLN A 132 28.96 -15.94 -2.86
CA GLN A 132 30.35 -16.08 -2.44
C GLN A 132 30.92 -14.79 -1.84
N ASP A 133 30.42 -13.62 -2.26
CA ASP A 133 30.85 -12.30 -1.78
C ASP A 133 30.08 -11.90 -0.52
N VAL A 134 30.36 -12.64 0.56
CA VAL A 134 29.78 -12.37 1.88
C VAL A 134 30.86 -12.29 2.93
N LEU A 135 30.57 -11.50 3.96
CA LEU A 135 31.41 -11.34 5.14
C LEU A 135 31.95 -12.70 5.64
N SER A 136 33.26 -12.78 5.78
CA SER A 136 33.98 -13.91 6.35
C SER A 136 34.00 -13.87 7.88
N TYR A 137 34.28 -15.00 8.51
CA TYR A 137 34.43 -15.08 9.95
C TYR A 137 35.60 -14.22 10.48
N ALA A 138 36.70 -14.14 9.73
CA ALA A 138 37.84 -13.30 10.06
C ALA A 138 37.44 -11.82 10.12
N GLU A 139 36.79 -11.30 9.07
CA GLU A 139 36.29 -9.92 9.02
C GLU A 139 35.25 -9.65 10.12
N LEU A 140 34.38 -10.63 10.43
CA LEU A 140 33.44 -10.50 11.54
C LEU A 140 34.15 -10.32 12.89
N CYS A 141 35.26 -11.03 13.12
CA CYS A 141 36.06 -10.91 14.34
C CYS A 141 36.83 -9.58 14.38
N GLU A 142 37.30 -9.09 13.23
CA GLU A 142 37.90 -7.76 13.12
C GLU A 142 36.88 -6.67 13.44
N LEU A 143 35.66 -6.77 12.93
CA LEU A 143 34.56 -5.88 13.27
C LEU A 143 34.24 -5.90 14.78
N GLU A 144 34.22 -7.08 15.41
CA GLU A 144 34.00 -7.19 16.87
C GLU A 144 35.10 -6.46 17.66
N LYS A 145 36.37 -6.67 17.28
CA LYS A 145 37.54 -6.06 17.93
C LYS A 145 37.59 -4.54 17.72
N ALA A 146 37.40 -4.08 16.49
CA ALA A 146 37.46 -2.65 16.13
C ALA A 146 36.34 -1.84 16.78
N ALA A 147 35.15 -2.44 16.89
CA ALA A 147 33.96 -1.81 17.47
C ALA A 147 33.89 -1.88 19.01
N GLY A 148 34.76 -2.67 19.66
CA GLY A 148 34.60 -3.02 21.07
C GLY A 148 33.21 -3.60 21.37
N GLY A 149 32.64 -4.31 20.41
CA GLY A 149 31.25 -4.77 20.39
C GLY A 149 30.23 -3.76 19.84
N LYS A 150 30.43 -2.43 19.89
CA LYS A 150 29.41 -1.44 19.45
C LYS A 150 29.57 -1.03 17.98
N LEU A 151 28.63 -1.43 17.13
CA LEU A 151 28.68 -1.16 15.68
C LEU A 151 28.37 0.31 15.29
N ALA A 152 28.23 1.22 16.26
CA ALA A 152 27.97 2.64 16.04
C ALA A 152 29.25 3.49 15.90
N THR A 153 30.43 2.90 16.05
CA THR A 153 31.72 3.57 15.84
C THR A 153 32.22 3.26 14.43
N SER A 154 32.24 4.30 13.59
CA SER A 154 32.70 4.33 12.19
C SER A 154 31.87 3.53 11.17
N THR A 155 31.34 4.24 10.19
CA THR A 155 31.10 3.69 8.85
C THR A 155 32.44 3.19 8.32
N VAL A 156 32.67 1.89 8.37
CA VAL A 156 33.81 1.26 7.70
C VAL A 156 33.49 1.25 6.20
N SER A 157 33.82 2.36 5.54
CA SER A 157 33.91 2.43 4.09
C SER A 157 35.22 1.76 3.70
N LEU A 158 35.14 0.62 3.02
CA LEU A 158 36.23 0.13 2.20
C LEU A 158 36.18 0.96 0.92
N ASP A 159 36.97 2.04 0.85
CA ASP A 159 37.40 2.74 -0.37
C ASP A 159 38.27 3.93 0.08
N ASP A 160 39.60 3.74 0.09
CA ASP A 160 40.59 4.82 0.15
C ASP A 160 41.29 4.87 -1.21
N GLU A 161 40.86 5.78 -2.09
CA GLU A 161 41.77 6.52 -2.99
C GLU A 161 41.22 7.94 -3.24
N ASP A 162 41.88 8.88 -2.57
CA ASP A 162 42.17 10.28 -2.93
C ASP A 162 41.03 11.33 -3.07
N GLY A 163 41.29 12.51 -2.49
CA GLY A 163 40.52 13.74 -2.71
C GLY A 163 39.87 14.36 -1.46
N GLY A 164 40.63 15.10 -0.68
CA GLY A 164 40.24 15.60 0.65
C GLY A 164 39.14 16.70 0.73
N SER A 165 38.52 16.78 1.91
CA SER A 165 38.09 17.97 2.69
C SER A 165 36.83 17.68 3.54
N PRO A 166 36.49 18.48 4.58
CA PRO A 166 37.30 19.00 5.68
C PRO A 166 36.92 18.36 7.03
N LEU A 167 37.87 18.37 7.96
CA LEU A 167 37.72 17.95 9.37
C LEU A 167 36.50 18.60 10.03
N LYS A 168 35.46 17.82 10.33
CA LYS A 168 34.37 18.25 11.21
C LYS A 168 34.92 18.41 12.64
N LYS A 169 35.01 19.68 13.06
CA LYS A 169 35.31 20.11 14.43
C LYS A 169 34.56 19.26 15.46
N ARG A 170 35.31 18.69 16.42
CA ARG A 170 34.78 18.10 17.65
C ARG A 170 33.86 19.10 18.33
N ARG A 171 32.54 18.81 18.37
CA ARG A 171 31.64 19.45 19.33
C ARG A 171 31.98 18.88 20.70
N VAL A 172 32.59 19.71 21.53
CA VAL A 172 32.75 19.51 22.97
C VAL A 172 31.39 19.19 23.57
N GLY A 173 31.35 18.22 24.48
CA GLY A 173 30.16 17.62 25.04
C GLY A 173 29.15 18.63 25.57
N GLY A 174 28.04 18.77 24.86
CA GLY A 174 26.78 19.22 25.42
C GLY A 174 25.93 17.99 25.70
N TYR A 175 25.48 17.85 26.94
CA TYR A 175 24.48 16.86 27.33
C TYR A 175 23.21 17.12 26.51
N VAL A 176 23.03 16.41 25.39
CA VAL A 176 21.79 16.47 24.62
C VAL A 176 20.76 15.73 25.46
N LYS A 177 19.96 16.47 26.23
CA LYS A 177 18.70 15.94 26.74
C LYS A 177 17.96 15.36 25.55
N SER A 178 17.65 14.06 25.59
CA SER A 178 16.76 13.42 24.62
C SER A 178 15.46 14.22 24.58
N SER A 179 15.34 15.10 23.60
CA SER A 179 14.17 15.94 23.39
C SER A 179 13.32 15.27 22.34
N ILE A 180 12.06 15.03 22.68
CA ILE A 180 11.04 14.57 21.74
C ILE A 180 11.05 15.52 20.52
N PRO A 181 11.07 15.01 19.28
CA PRO A 181 11.01 15.86 18.09
C PRO A 181 9.80 16.81 18.14
N ALA A 182 9.93 18.04 17.66
CA ALA A 182 8.92 19.09 17.83
C ALA A 182 7.50 18.68 17.39
N HIS A 183 7.37 17.88 16.33
CA HIS A 183 6.09 17.36 15.83
C HIS A 183 5.41 16.30 16.71
N PHE A 184 6.12 15.75 17.71
CA PHE A 184 5.59 14.85 18.73
C PHE A 184 5.38 15.55 20.09
N GLN A 185 5.79 16.81 20.24
CA GLN A 185 5.52 17.56 21.46
C GLN A 185 4.08 18.10 21.46
N PRO A 186 3.36 17.99 22.60
CA PRO A 186 2.06 18.62 22.73
C PRO A 186 2.18 20.14 22.56
N ALA A 187 1.17 20.78 22.00
CA ALA A 187 1.08 22.23 21.98
C ALA A 187 1.09 22.80 23.42
N ASP A 188 1.70 23.97 23.61
CA ASP A 188 1.52 24.73 24.83
C ASP A 188 0.13 25.38 24.80
N LEU A 189 -0.76 24.89 25.66
CA LEU A 189 -2.16 25.28 25.72
C LEU A 189 -2.44 26.28 26.86
N SER A 190 -1.40 26.74 27.58
CA SER A 190 -1.53 27.53 28.80
C SER A 190 -2.11 28.95 28.59
N GLY A 191 -2.10 29.46 27.35
CA GLY A 191 -2.56 30.81 27.00
C GLY A 191 -3.73 30.90 26.01
N VAL A 192 -4.40 29.78 25.70
CA VAL A 192 -5.46 29.75 24.68
C VAL A 192 -6.78 30.28 25.25
N VAL A 193 -7.30 31.36 24.64
CA VAL A 193 -8.59 31.95 25.01
C VAL A 193 -9.71 31.20 24.30
N LYS A 194 -10.65 30.64 25.07
CA LYS A 194 -11.84 29.94 24.56
C LYS A 194 -12.71 30.90 23.75
N LYS A 195 -12.94 30.61 22.48
CA LYS A 195 -13.80 31.39 21.57
C LYS A 195 -15.24 30.86 21.54
N CYS A 196 -15.39 29.53 21.50
CA CYS A 196 -16.68 28.85 21.40
C CYS A 196 -16.70 27.53 22.19
N ASP A 197 -17.88 26.94 22.36
CA ASP A 197 -18.12 25.77 23.24
C ASP A 197 -18.59 24.51 22.48
N ILE A 198 -18.40 24.46 21.15
CA ILE A 198 -18.94 23.39 20.30
C ILE A 198 -18.33 22.00 20.60
N LEU A 199 -17.11 21.96 21.16
CA LEU A 199 -16.43 20.73 21.58
C LEU A 199 -16.44 20.54 23.10
N GLN A 200 -17.30 21.27 23.83
CA GLN A 200 -17.34 21.19 25.29
C GLN A 200 -17.56 19.73 25.77
N GLY A 201 -16.66 19.27 26.64
CA GLY A 201 -16.70 17.92 27.21
C GLY A 201 -16.29 16.80 26.24
N LYS A 202 -15.76 17.13 25.05
CA LYS A 202 -15.29 16.14 24.09
C LYS A 202 -13.76 16.04 24.10
N GLU A 203 -13.27 14.81 24.27
CA GLU A 203 -11.84 14.48 24.16
C GLU A 203 -11.49 14.12 22.71
N VAL A 204 -10.51 14.81 22.12
CA VAL A 204 -10.06 14.60 20.73
C VAL A 204 -8.61 14.17 20.72
N CYS A 205 -8.30 13.10 19.98
CA CYS A 205 -6.94 12.61 19.82
C CYS A 205 -6.40 12.88 18.41
N ILE A 206 -5.33 13.69 18.28
CA ILE A 206 -4.74 14.01 16.98
C ILE A 206 -3.46 13.19 16.77
N LEU A 207 -3.50 12.23 15.83
CA LEU A 207 -2.40 11.30 15.60
C LEU A 207 -1.44 11.72 14.48
N THR A 208 -1.96 12.36 13.43
CA THR A 208 -1.16 12.84 12.30
C THR A 208 -1.50 14.30 11.99
N PRO A 209 -0.51 15.11 11.56
CA PRO A 209 -0.73 16.49 11.14
C PRO A 209 -1.60 16.53 9.87
N CYS A 210 -2.31 17.63 9.66
CA CYS A 210 -3.22 17.84 8.54
C CYS A 210 -2.49 18.53 7.39
N GLY A 211 -2.17 17.80 6.33
CA GLY A 211 -1.51 18.39 5.15
C GLY A 211 -0.10 18.95 5.41
N GLU A 212 0.41 19.71 4.45
CA GLU A 212 1.72 20.37 4.53
C GLU A 212 1.68 21.72 5.27
N ASP A 213 0.50 22.37 5.31
CA ASP A 213 0.35 23.74 5.80
C ASP A 213 -0.05 23.86 7.28
N LEU A 214 -0.66 22.82 7.87
CA LEU A 214 -1.15 22.87 9.25
C LEU A 214 -0.46 21.85 10.15
N THR A 215 0.28 22.35 11.13
CA THR A 215 0.95 21.52 12.12
C THR A 215 -0.04 20.87 13.07
N LYS A 216 0.32 19.70 13.61
CA LYS A 216 -0.45 19.02 14.67
C LYS A 216 -0.79 19.98 15.82
N GLN A 217 0.17 20.80 16.23
CA GLN A 217 0.02 21.73 17.35
C GLN A 217 -1.03 22.82 17.10
N GLN A 218 -1.10 23.37 15.88
CA GLN A 218 -2.15 24.35 15.53
C GLN A 218 -3.55 23.75 15.59
N MET A 219 -3.70 22.47 15.22
CA MET A 219 -4.98 21.77 15.32
C MET A 219 -5.34 21.49 16.78
N GLU A 220 -4.37 21.14 17.63
CA GLU A 220 -4.57 21.02 19.08
C GLU A 220 -5.05 22.35 19.70
N VAL A 221 -4.44 23.48 19.29
CA VAL A 221 -4.87 24.82 19.71
C VAL A 221 -6.31 25.10 19.26
N LYS A 222 -6.67 24.84 17.99
CA LYS A 222 -8.04 25.04 17.49
C LYS A 222 -9.07 24.23 18.27
N VAL A 223 -8.76 22.98 18.64
CA VAL A 223 -9.66 22.14 19.44
C VAL A 223 -9.92 22.78 20.81
N VAL A 224 -8.89 23.30 21.46
CA VAL A 224 -9.00 23.96 22.77
C VAL A 224 -9.71 25.31 22.68
N GLU A 225 -9.45 26.10 21.64
CA GLU A 225 -10.19 27.35 21.36
C GLU A 225 -11.70 27.11 21.25
N LEU A 226 -12.10 25.94 20.77
CA LEU A 226 -13.50 25.52 20.58
C LEU A 226 -14.06 24.72 21.77
N GLY A 227 -13.34 24.69 22.89
CA GLY A 227 -13.79 24.11 24.17
C GLY A 227 -13.55 22.60 24.32
N GLY A 228 -12.82 21.97 23.41
CA GLY A 228 -12.46 20.56 23.46
C GLY A 228 -11.21 20.28 24.28
N THR A 229 -11.04 19.01 24.67
CA THR A 229 -9.85 18.53 25.38
C THR A 229 -8.98 17.69 24.44
N VAL A 230 -7.69 17.97 24.37
CA VAL A 230 -6.76 17.23 23.50
C VAL A 230 -6.05 16.12 24.29
N VAL A 231 -6.04 14.91 23.75
CA VAL A 231 -5.33 13.75 24.33
C VAL A 231 -4.30 13.18 23.36
N GLN A 232 -3.14 12.74 23.86
CA GLN A 232 -2.06 12.20 23.03
C GLN A 232 -2.26 10.72 22.65
N ASN A 233 -3.05 9.99 23.44
CA ASN A 233 -3.47 8.63 23.16
C ASN A 233 -4.97 8.51 23.45
N PRO A 234 -5.73 7.76 22.63
CA PRO A 234 -7.16 7.60 22.85
C PRO A 234 -7.45 6.85 24.16
N SER A 235 -8.33 7.43 24.96
CA SER A 235 -8.93 6.91 26.20
C SER A 235 -10.28 6.25 25.90
N LYS A 236 -11.00 5.76 26.93
CA LYS A 236 -12.38 5.27 26.75
C LYS A 236 -13.37 6.39 26.42
N ASP A 237 -13.08 7.60 26.87
CA ASP A 237 -13.95 8.78 26.76
C ASP A 237 -13.59 9.66 25.54
N THR A 238 -12.60 9.22 24.75
CA THR A 238 -12.21 9.90 23.51
C THR A 238 -13.35 9.88 22.50
N TYR A 239 -13.82 11.08 22.15
CA TYR A 239 -14.90 11.30 21.21
C TYR A 239 -14.50 10.90 19.78
N CYS A 240 -13.32 11.31 19.32
CA CYS A 240 -12.81 10.90 18.01
C CYS A 240 -11.28 10.96 17.92
N VAL A 241 -10.76 10.20 16.95
CA VAL A 241 -9.34 10.19 16.58
C VAL A 241 -9.18 10.84 15.21
N VAL A 242 -8.39 11.89 15.12
CA VAL A 242 -8.18 12.64 13.87
C VAL A 242 -6.88 12.19 13.20
N ALA A 243 -6.98 11.84 11.92
CA ALA A 243 -5.84 11.43 11.11
C ALA A 243 -5.94 11.92 9.66
N ASP A 244 -4.82 12.42 9.14
CA ASP A 244 -4.67 12.78 7.73
C ASP A 244 -4.20 11.59 6.89
N LYS A 245 -3.19 10.85 7.38
CA LYS A 245 -2.58 9.70 6.69
C LYS A 245 -2.66 8.42 7.51
N LEU A 246 -2.84 7.29 6.82
CA LEU A 246 -2.92 5.93 7.39
C LEU A 246 -1.54 5.36 7.78
N ASN A 247 -0.92 5.93 8.82
CA ASN A 247 0.33 5.43 9.40
C ASN A 247 0.08 4.18 10.26
N PHE A 248 1.15 3.44 10.62
CA PHE A 248 1.06 2.21 11.42
C PHE A 248 0.22 2.38 12.70
N ARG A 249 0.39 3.50 13.43
CA ARG A 249 -0.42 3.82 14.63
C ARG A 249 -1.91 3.98 14.30
N VAL A 250 -2.23 4.68 13.22
CA VAL A 250 -3.62 4.89 12.78
C VAL A 250 -4.24 3.56 12.34
N ARG A 251 -3.50 2.74 11.57
CA ARG A 251 -3.96 1.39 11.18
C ARG A 251 -4.23 0.49 12.39
N SER A 252 -3.39 0.59 13.41
CA SER A 252 -3.61 -0.13 14.67
C SER A 252 -4.91 0.31 15.35
N VAL A 253 -5.19 1.62 15.39
CA VAL A 253 -6.43 2.17 15.99
C VAL A 253 -7.65 1.77 15.15
N VAL A 254 -7.58 1.91 13.83
CA VAL A 254 -8.62 1.47 12.87
C VAL A 254 -8.96 -0.01 13.08
N GLY A 255 -7.95 -0.87 13.26
CA GLY A 255 -8.16 -2.30 13.51
C GLY A 255 -8.92 -2.60 14.81
N THR A 256 -8.91 -1.70 15.79
CA THR A 256 -9.64 -1.91 17.05
C THR A 256 -11.15 -1.66 16.96
N LYS A 257 -11.60 -0.85 15.98
CA LYS A 257 -13.00 -0.40 15.81
C LYS A 257 -13.68 0.17 17.07
N LYS A 258 -12.89 0.67 18.03
CA LYS A 258 -13.41 1.26 19.28
C LYS A 258 -13.78 2.72 19.18
N TRP A 259 -13.11 3.46 18.29
CA TRP A 259 -13.26 4.91 18.15
C TRP A 259 -13.55 5.28 16.70
N ASP A 260 -14.24 6.40 16.51
CA ASP A 260 -14.39 7.01 15.20
C ASP A 260 -13.07 7.65 14.77
N VAL A 261 -12.50 7.16 13.67
CA VAL A 261 -11.28 7.70 13.07
C VAL A 261 -11.68 8.62 11.92
N VAL A 262 -11.49 9.92 12.10
CA VAL A 262 -11.98 11.01 11.24
C VAL A 262 -10.85 11.54 10.36
N LYS A 263 -11.15 11.87 9.10
CA LYS A 263 -10.22 12.55 8.18
C LYS A 263 -9.95 13.97 8.67
N ALA A 264 -8.67 14.34 8.73
CA ALA A 264 -8.25 15.64 9.27
C ALA A 264 -8.88 16.84 8.55
N GLU A 265 -8.94 16.80 7.21
CA GLU A 265 -9.57 17.85 6.39
C GLU A 265 -11.05 18.05 6.73
N LYS A 266 -11.81 16.96 6.89
CA LYS A 266 -13.25 17.00 7.20
C LYS A 266 -13.51 17.41 8.65
N PHE A 267 -12.63 17.04 9.57
CA PHE A 267 -12.67 17.55 10.94
C PHE A 267 -12.44 19.07 10.96
N LEU A 268 -11.41 19.54 10.25
CA LEU A 268 -11.06 20.96 10.17
C LEU A 268 -12.20 21.80 9.58
N SER A 269 -12.86 21.34 8.51
CA SER A 269 -13.98 22.06 7.91
C SER A 269 -15.19 22.20 8.86
N GLN A 270 -15.44 21.21 9.72
CA GLN A 270 -16.45 21.32 10.77
C GLN A 270 -16.06 22.30 11.89
N LEU A 271 -14.76 22.36 12.24
CA LEU A 271 -14.26 23.34 13.20
C LEU A 271 -14.37 24.77 12.66
N ASP A 272 -13.99 24.98 11.40
CA ASP A 272 -14.04 26.30 10.75
C ASP A 272 -15.48 26.78 10.52
N ALA A 273 -16.42 25.86 10.25
CA ALA A 273 -17.86 26.15 10.20
C ALA A 273 -18.51 26.31 11.59
N ALA A 274 -17.77 26.05 12.67
CA ALA A 274 -18.25 26.02 14.05
C ALA A 274 -19.53 25.17 14.25
N GLN A 275 -19.66 24.07 13.50
CA GLN A 275 -20.85 23.21 13.53
C GLN A 275 -20.45 21.74 13.61
N LEU A 276 -20.79 21.11 14.74
CA LEU A 276 -20.56 19.67 14.95
C LEU A 276 -21.77 18.88 14.47
N ARG A 277 -21.66 18.25 13.31
CA ARG A 277 -22.70 17.35 12.77
C ARG A 277 -22.31 15.89 12.97
N PRO A 278 -23.28 14.95 12.97
CA PRO A 278 -22.95 13.53 12.94
C PRO A 278 -22.05 13.17 11.75
N TRP A 279 -21.10 12.26 11.96
CA TRP A 279 -20.18 11.80 10.92
C TRP A 279 -20.94 11.12 9.78
N ALA A 280 -20.59 11.49 8.55
CA ALA A 280 -20.96 10.77 7.33
C ALA A 280 -19.85 9.78 6.95
N PRO A 281 -20.13 8.75 6.12
CA PRO A 281 -19.12 7.78 5.71
C PRO A 281 -17.88 8.44 5.07
N ALA A 282 -18.09 9.48 4.26
CA ALA A 282 -17.00 10.22 3.60
C ALA A 282 -16.06 10.94 4.58
N ASP A 283 -16.52 11.26 5.79
CA ASP A 283 -15.75 11.96 6.82
C ASP A 283 -14.76 11.04 7.54
N LEU A 284 -14.94 9.71 7.43
CA LEU A 284 -14.25 8.73 8.26
C LEU A 284 -13.21 7.92 7.48
N TRP A 285 -12.12 7.58 8.15
CA TRP A 285 -11.25 6.46 7.79
C TRP A 285 -11.81 5.14 8.32
N SER A 286 -12.43 5.17 9.49
CA SER A 286 -13.06 4.02 10.13
C SER A 286 -14.08 4.49 11.16
N ALA A 287 -15.22 3.82 11.20
CA ALA A 287 -16.25 4.05 12.21
C ALA A 287 -16.05 3.10 13.39
N SER A 288 -16.38 3.57 14.59
CA SER A 288 -16.65 2.72 15.75
C SER A 288 -17.83 1.79 15.49
N ALA A 289 -17.95 0.73 16.28
CA ALA A 289 -19.06 -0.23 16.13
C ALA A 289 -20.45 0.44 16.21
N GLU A 290 -20.63 1.40 17.12
CA GLU A 290 -21.89 2.15 17.28
C GLU A 290 -22.18 3.04 16.09
N THR A 291 -21.19 3.84 15.65
CA THR A 291 -21.33 4.70 14.48
C THR A 291 -21.53 3.88 13.20
N GLU A 292 -20.87 2.73 13.07
CA GLU A 292 -21.03 1.82 11.92
C GLU A 292 -22.48 1.30 11.82
N GLU A 293 -23.10 0.93 12.94
CA GLU A 293 -24.50 0.48 12.95
C GLU A 293 -25.47 1.61 12.57
N ARG A 294 -25.22 2.83 13.07
CA ARG A 294 -26.00 4.01 12.68
C ARG A 294 -25.85 4.30 11.19
N LEU A 295 -24.63 4.23 10.65
CA LEU A 295 -24.35 4.51 9.25
C LEU A 295 -25.02 3.50 8.32
N LYS A 296 -25.01 2.20 8.64
CA LYS A 296 -25.69 1.16 7.86
C LYS A 296 -27.20 1.37 7.70
N LYS A 297 -27.83 2.09 8.63
CA LYS A 297 -29.28 2.40 8.57
C LYS A 297 -29.58 3.59 7.66
N LEU A 298 -28.60 4.46 7.43
CA LEU A 298 -28.78 5.75 6.75
C LEU A 298 -28.11 5.81 5.38
N TYR A 299 -27.11 4.97 5.15
CA TYR A 299 -26.28 4.96 3.96
C TYR A 299 -26.11 3.56 3.39
N ASP A 300 -25.86 3.50 2.09
CA ASP A 300 -25.54 2.26 1.37
C ASP A 300 -24.06 1.84 1.56
N GLU A 301 -23.64 0.79 0.83
CA GLU A 301 -22.27 0.26 0.91
C GLU A 301 -21.21 1.23 0.35
N TYR A 302 -21.61 2.23 -0.44
CA TYR A 302 -20.74 3.21 -1.09
C TYR A 302 -20.82 4.60 -0.44
N GLY A 303 -21.71 4.78 0.55
CA GLY A 303 -21.88 6.03 1.28
C GLY A 303 -22.94 6.95 0.70
N ASP A 304 -23.79 6.48 -0.21
CA ASP A 304 -24.98 7.20 -0.66
C ASP A 304 -26.08 7.15 0.42
N SER A 305 -26.79 8.26 0.61
CA SER A 305 -27.80 8.38 1.66
C SER A 305 -29.15 7.87 1.18
N TYR A 306 -29.82 7.03 1.97
CA TYR A 306 -31.18 6.59 1.66
C TYR A 306 -32.23 7.70 1.78
N THR A 307 -31.95 8.76 2.55
CA THR A 307 -32.95 9.79 2.90
C THR A 307 -32.65 11.14 2.29
N SER A 308 -31.41 11.40 1.88
CA SER A 308 -30.99 12.71 1.38
C SER A 308 -30.73 12.64 -0.12
N PRO A 309 -31.28 13.56 -0.93
CA PRO A 309 -31.02 13.56 -2.36
C PRO A 309 -29.56 13.91 -2.66
N VAL A 310 -28.99 13.23 -3.65
CA VAL A 310 -27.63 13.51 -4.16
C VAL A 310 -27.61 14.75 -5.06
N THR A 311 -26.51 15.48 -5.02
CA THR A 311 -26.19 16.55 -5.97
C THR A 311 -25.19 16.04 -7.01
N PRO A 312 -25.04 16.70 -8.18
CA PRO A 312 -24.05 16.30 -9.18
C PRO A 312 -22.61 16.26 -8.65
N SER A 313 -22.26 17.15 -7.72
CA SER A 313 -20.96 17.16 -7.06
C SER A 313 -20.81 16.00 -6.09
N SER A 314 -21.80 15.75 -5.22
CA SER A 314 -21.74 14.63 -4.27
C SER A 314 -21.74 13.28 -4.97
N LEU A 315 -22.48 13.14 -6.08
CA LEU A 315 -22.52 11.92 -6.87
C LEU A 315 -21.17 11.60 -7.52
N ARG A 316 -20.45 12.64 -7.97
CA ARG A 316 -19.08 12.47 -8.50
C ARG A 316 -18.15 11.94 -7.42
N GLU A 317 -18.18 12.54 -6.23
CA GLU A 317 -17.38 12.08 -5.08
C GLU A 317 -17.71 10.63 -4.73
N LEU A 318 -19.00 10.24 -4.73
CA LEU A 318 -19.41 8.85 -4.50
C LEU A 318 -18.83 7.90 -5.54
N PHE A 319 -18.88 8.24 -6.83
CA PHE A 319 -18.34 7.39 -7.90
C PHE A 319 -16.82 7.18 -7.79
N GLU A 320 -16.08 8.17 -7.29
CA GLU A 320 -14.64 8.04 -7.04
C GLU A 320 -14.32 7.05 -5.91
N THR A 321 -15.27 6.81 -4.99
CA THR A 321 -15.09 5.82 -3.90
C THR A 321 -15.33 4.38 -4.32
N ILE A 322 -15.97 4.15 -5.47
CA ILE A 322 -16.34 2.79 -5.93
C ILE A 322 -15.08 2.09 -6.48
N PRO A 323 -14.68 0.93 -5.93
CA PRO A 323 -13.50 0.20 -6.42
C PRO A 323 -13.64 -0.25 -7.88
N GLU A 324 -12.53 -0.22 -8.62
CA GLU A 324 -12.50 -0.61 -10.04
C GLU A 324 -12.95 -2.05 -10.26
N GLU A 325 -12.65 -2.95 -9.34
CA GLU A 325 -13.06 -4.35 -9.43
C GLU A 325 -14.58 -4.51 -9.43
N LYS A 326 -15.30 -3.62 -8.73
CA LYS A 326 -16.76 -3.68 -8.60
C LYS A 326 -17.46 -3.20 -9.88
N TRP A 327 -17.01 -2.10 -10.48
CA TRP A 327 -17.66 -1.56 -11.68
C TRP A 327 -17.14 -2.17 -12.98
N SER A 328 -15.90 -2.64 -13.04
CA SER A 328 -15.36 -3.35 -14.22
C SER A 328 -16.13 -4.64 -14.52
N ALA A 329 -16.58 -5.36 -13.48
CA ALA A 329 -17.44 -6.53 -13.60
C ALA A 329 -18.81 -6.22 -14.22
N VAL A 330 -19.26 -4.96 -14.13
CA VAL A 330 -20.56 -4.50 -14.65
C VAL A 330 -20.42 -3.77 -15.99
N ARG A 331 -19.27 -3.14 -16.25
CA ARG A 331 -18.96 -2.36 -17.47
C ARG A 331 -19.26 -3.15 -18.75
N ASN A 332 -19.02 -4.44 -18.74
CA ASN A 332 -19.16 -5.31 -19.91
C ASN A 332 -20.51 -6.03 -19.98
N ARG A 333 -21.53 -5.61 -19.21
CA ARG A 333 -22.87 -6.21 -19.37
C ARG A 333 -23.46 -5.75 -20.70
N PRO A 334 -23.60 -6.65 -21.70
CA PRO A 334 -24.32 -6.29 -22.91
C PRO A 334 -25.75 -5.89 -22.52
N ASP A 335 -26.30 -4.89 -23.22
CA ASP A 335 -27.67 -4.40 -23.07
C ASP A 335 -28.01 -3.61 -21.79
N PHE A 336 -27.13 -3.50 -20.77
CA PHE A 336 -27.48 -2.76 -19.54
C PHE A 336 -27.80 -1.29 -19.83
N ILE A 337 -26.89 -0.59 -20.53
CA ILE A 337 -27.05 0.83 -20.88
C ILE A 337 -28.30 1.02 -21.73
N SER A 338 -28.53 0.16 -22.73
CA SER A 338 -29.73 0.23 -23.57
C SER A 338 -31.03 0.01 -22.79
N LYS A 339 -31.05 -0.97 -21.87
CA LYS A 339 -32.21 -1.21 -21.01
C LYS A 339 -32.47 -0.02 -20.10
N PHE A 340 -31.43 0.50 -19.46
CA PHE A 340 -31.50 1.68 -18.61
C PHE A 340 -32.03 2.89 -19.37
N GLU A 341 -31.52 3.15 -20.58
CA GLU A 341 -31.96 4.27 -21.42
C GLU A 341 -33.46 4.17 -21.75
N ARG A 342 -33.96 2.97 -22.12
CA ARG A 342 -35.39 2.74 -22.41
C ARG A 342 -36.30 2.89 -21.20
N GLU A 343 -35.84 2.52 -20.02
CA GLU A 343 -36.65 2.55 -18.80
C GLU A 343 -36.71 3.96 -18.18
N ASN A 344 -35.70 4.81 -18.42
CA ASN A 344 -35.56 6.11 -17.74
C ASN A 344 -35.75 7.33 -18.65
N PHE A 345 -35.67 7.18 -19.99
CA PHE A 345 -35.90 8.28 -20.93
C PHE A 345 -37.13 7.99 -21.81
N SER A 346 -37.93 9.03 -22.07
CA SER A 346 -39.11 8.94 -22.94
C SER A 346 -38.76 8.75 -24.42
N SER A 347 -37.55 9.13 -24.82
CA SER A 347 -36.99 8.96 -26.16
C SER A 347 -35.51 8.58 -26.06
N PRO A 348 -34.94 7.93 -27.09
CA PRO A 348 -33.51 7.66 -27.12
C PRO A 348 -32.71 8.95 -26.91
N PRO A 349 -31.75 8.99 -25.97
CA PRO A 349 -30.92 10.16 -25.78
C PRO A 349 -29.96 10.34 -26.96
N GLU A 350 -29.50 11.56 -27.20
CA GLU A 350 -28.62 11.85 -28.35
C GLU A 350 -27.36 10.98 -28.36
N TRP A 351 -26.76 10.69 -27.20
CA TRP A 351 -25.56 9.84 -27.09
C TRP A 351 -25.84 8.33 -27.23
N GLY A 352 -27.12 7.94 -27.27
CA GLY A 352 -27.58 6.57 -27.42
C GLY A 352 -28.42 6.34 -28.67
N LEU A 353 -28.46 7.31 -29.61
CA LEU A 353 -29.29 7.24 -30.82
C LEU A 353 -29.06 5.95 -31.63
N PHE A 354 -27.81 5.50 -31.69
CA PHE A 354 -27.38 4.33 -32.46
C PHE A 354 -27.15 3.09 -31.57
N ARG A 355 -27.61 3.11 -30.31
CA ARG A 355 -27.40 2.02 -29.36
C ARG A 355 -27.94 0.69 -29.89
N ASN A 356 -27.16 -0.38 -29.73
CA ASN A 356 -27.42 -1.76 -30.21
C ASN A 356 -27.53 -1.91 -31.74
N HIS A 357 -27.16 -0.91 -32.52
CA HIS A 357 -27.14 -1.00 -33.97
C HIS A 357 -25.70 -1.14 -34.46
N LYS A 358 -25.53 -2.00 -35.46
CA LYS A 358 -24.27 -2.22 -36.15
C LYS A 358 -24.35 -1.57 -37.51
N PHE A 359 -23.36 -0.76 -37.84
CA PHE A 359 -23.30 -0.01 -39.09
C PHE A 359 -22.10 -0.42 -39.92
N ARG A 360 -22.30 -0.41 -41.23
CA ARG A 360 -21.25 -0.45 -42.24
C ARG A 360 -21.31 0.88 -42.98
N LEU A 361 -20.19 1.59 -43.02
CA LEU A 361 -20.12 2.87 -43.71
C LEU A 361 -19.90 2.62 -45.20
N ALA A 362 -20.69 3.28 -46.05
CA ALA A 362 -20.53 3.22 -47.51
C ALA A 362 -19.19 3.83 -47.96
N GLU A 363 -18.71 4.84 -47.23
CA GLU A 363 -17.39 5.44 -47.38
C GLU A 363 -16.60 5.28 -46.06
N ASP A 364 -15.34 4.83 -46.12
CA ASP A 364 -14.48 4.66 -44.92
C ASP A 364 -13.94 6.00 -44.41
N ARG A 365 -14.85 6.92 -44.08
CA ARG A 365 -14.53 8.20 -43.44
C ARG A 365 -14.36 7.99 -41.95
N LYS A 366 -13.17 8.33 -41.44
CA LYS A 366 -12.88 8.26 -39.99
C LYS A 366 -13.84 9.08 -39.14
N LEU A 367 -14.30 10.22 -39.65
CA LEU A 367 -15.24 11.11 -38.93
C LEU A 367 -16.57 10.40 -38.66
N ASP A 368 -17.16 9.80 -39.68
CA ASP A 368 -18.45 9.09 -39.60
C ASP A 368 -18.36 7.90 -38.63
N LYS A 369 -17.22 7.20 -38.65
CA LYS A 369 -16.93 6.14 -37.67
C LYS A 369 -16.93 6.66 -36.23
N PHE A 370 -16.28 7.80 -35.98
CA PHE A 370 -16.29 8.41 -34.64
C PHE A 370 -17.67 8.89 -34.23
N ILE A 371 -18.43 9.47 -35.16
CA ILE A 371 -19.80 9.94 -34.91
C ILE A 371 -20.70 8.77 -34.52
N VAL A 372 -20.65 7.66 -35.26
CA VAL A 372 -21.44 6.46 -34.94
C VAL A 372 -21.09 5.91 -33.56
N GLN A 373 -19.80 5.82 -33.24
CA GLN A 373 -19.32 5.35 -31.93
C GLN A 373 -19.73 6.30 -30.79
N LEU A 374 -19.62 7.61 -30.99
CA LEU A 374 -20.00 8.63 -30.01
C LEU A 374 -21.50 8.58 -29.68
N ARG A 375 -22.32 8.18 -30.66
CA ARG A 375 -23.77 8.02 -30.55
C ARG A 375 -24.19 6.60 -30.13
N GLY A 376 -23.23 5.77 -29.72
CA GLY A 376 -23.45 4.47 -29.08
C GLY A 376 -23.59 3.27 -30.02
N GLY A 377 -23.32 3.45 -31.32
CA GLY A 377 -23.35 2.40 -32.33
C GLY A 377 -22.02 1.69 -32.52
N GLU A 378 -22.08 0.49 -33.10
CA GLU A 378 -20.89 -0.30 -33.45
C GLU A 378 -20.63 -0.19 -34.96
N VAL A 379 -19.38 -0.03 -35.36
CA VAL A 379 -18.99 0.04 -36.78
C VAL A 379 -18.22 -1.21 -37.15
N GLU A 380 -18.75 -1.99 -38.09
CA GLU A 380 -18.05 -3.14 -38.65
C GLU A 380 -17.12 -2.71 -39.80
N PRO A 381 -15.91 -3.27 -39.90
CA PRO A 381 -15.02 -3.00 -41.03
C PRO A 381 -15.62 -3.54 -42.34
N SER A 382 -15.48 -2.78 -43.42
CA SER A 382 -15.87 -3.22 -44.76
C SER A 382 -14.99 -4.40 -45.18
N THR A 383 -15.51 -5.63 -45.12
CA THR A 383 -14.88 -6.76 -45.80
C THR A 383 -15.00 -6.52 -47.30
N GLY A 384 -13.89 -6.18 -47.94
CA GLY A 384 -13.81 -6.11 -49.39
C GLY A 384 -14.06 -7.50 -49.97
N GLU A 385 -15.30 -7.79 -50.34
CA GLU A 385 -15.71 -8.62 -51.47
C GLU A 385 -17.24 -8.71 -51.50
N GLY A 386 -17.81 -8.35 -52.64
CA GLY A 386 -19.24 -8.23 -52.83
C GLY A 386 -19.98 -9.54 -52.59
N ARG A 387 -21.01 -9.47 -51.74
CA ARG A 387 -22.24 -10.26 -51.87
C ARG A 387 -23.38 -9.44 -51.27
N SER A 388 -24.16 -8.83 -52.16
CA SER A 388 -25.55 -8.48 -51.88
C SER A 388 -26.21 -9.72 -51.27
N THR A 389 -26.58 -9.63 -50.00
CA THR A 389 -27.47 -10.60 -49.37
C THR A 389 -28.79 -9.91 -49.16
N ASP A 390 -29.75 -10.31 -49.97
CA ASP A 390 -31.15 -9.90 -49.91
C ASP A 390 -31.63 -9.85 -48.46
N ALA A 391 -32.06 -8.66 -48.07
CA ALA A 391 -32.74 -8.38 -46.83
C ALA A 391 -34.11 -9.05 -46.84
N ARG A 392 -34.18 -10.36 -46.54
CA ARG A 392 -35.41 -11.04 -46.14
C ARG A 392 -35.06 -12.30 -45.35
N LYS A 393 -35.33 -12.24 -44.05
CA LYS A 393 -35.29 -13.31 -43.03
C LYS A 393 -33.96 -13.50 -42.30
N GLN A 394 -33.68 -12.62 -41.33
CA GLN A 394 -33.01 -13.01 -40.08
C GLN A 394 -33.41 -12.06 -38.96
N GLY A 395 -33.64 -12.61 -37.76
CA GLY A 395 -34.26 -11.94 -36.62
C GLY A 395 -33.62 -10.61 -36.22
N SER A 396 -34.45 -9.69 -35.74
CA SER A 396 -34.24 -8.24 -35.64
C SER A 396 -33.09 -7.74 -34.74
N ARG A 397 -32.21 -8.61 -34.24
CA ARG A 397 -31.17 -8.25 -33.25
C ARG A 397 -29.74 -8.14 -33.80
N ASN A 398 -29.49 -8.47 -35.06
CA ASN A 398 -28.13 -8.53 -35.59
C ASN A 398 -28.03 -8.06 -37.05
N ARG A 399 -28.85 -7.07 -37.43
CA ARG A 399 -28.85 -6.49 -38.78
C ARG A 399 -27.75 -5.44 -38.86
N VAL A 400 -26.77 -5.64 -39.74
CA VAL A 400 -25.77 -4.63 -40.07
C VAL A 400 -26.39 -3.69 -41.10
N LEU A 401 -26.40 -2.39 -40.81
CA LEU A 401 -27.01 -1.36 -41.64
C LEU A 401 -25.93 -0.66 -42.46
N GLU A 402 -26.09 -0.64 -43.77
CA GLU A 402 -25.21 0.13 -44.65
C GLU A 402 -25.72 1.56 -44.74
N VAL A 403 -24.87 2.53 -44.38
CA VAL A 403 -25.25 3.94 -44.24
C VAL A 403 -24.21 4.86 -44.86
N ASP A 404 -24.66 5.98 -45.41
CA ASP A 404 -23.82 7.06 -45.93
C ASP A 404 -23.75 8.25 -44.95
N SER A 405 -22.88 9.22 -45.24
CA SER A 405 -22.70 10.40 -44.38
C SER A 405 -23.97 11.23 -44.26
N ASP A 406 -24.73 11.37 -45.36
CA ASP A 406 -25.95 12.18 -45.41
C ASP A 406 -27.03 11.60 -44.49
N TRP A 407 -27.16 10.26 -44.45
CA TRP A 407 -28.06 9.55 -43.55
C TRP A 407 -27.67 9.74 -42.09
N ILE A 408 -26.37 9.67 -41.78
CA ILE A 408 -25.87 9.89 -40.41
C ILE A 408 -26.20 11.32 -39.95
N ASP A 409 -25.93 12.31 -40.80
CA ASP A 409 -26.21 13.71 -40.52
C ASP A 409 -27.70 13.99 -40.37
N GLU A 410 -28.54 13.34 -41.19
CA GLU A 410 -29.99 13.42 -41.08
C GLU A 410 -30.49 12.87 -39.74
N CYS A 411 -30.01 11.69 -39.32
CA CYS A 411 -30.38 11.08 -38.05
C CYS A 411 -29.98 11.95 -36.85
N ILE A 412 -28.81 12.60 -36.91
CA ILE A 412 -28.36 13.52 -35.85
C ILE A 412 -29.23 14.77 -35.82
N ARG A 413 -29.59 15.31 -37.00
CA ARG A 413 -30.42 16.51 -37.13
C ARG A 413 -31.85 16.29 -36.63
N THR A 414 -32.42 15.12 -36.90
CA THR A 414 -33.79 14.77 -36.46
C THR A 414 -33.84 14.22 -35.04
N GLY A 415 -32.71 13.72 -34.53
CA GLY A 415 -32.63 13.04 -33.24
C GLY A 415 -33.39 11.72 -33.21
N GLN A 416 -33.72 11.17 -34.39
CA GLN A 416 -34.53 9.96 -34.55
C GLN A 416 -33.97 9.10 -35.68
N LEU A 417 -34.13 7.78 -35.53
CA LEU A 417 -33.93 6.86 -36.64
C LEU A 417 -35.14 6.99 -37.60
N PRO A 418 -34.92 7.03 -38.93
CA PRO A 418 -36.00 7.13 -39.90
C PRO A 418 -37.04 5.99 -39.75
N ASP A 419 -38.29 6.26 -40.12
CA ASP A 419 -39.39 5.29 -40.03
C ASP A 419 -39.08 4.01 -40.85
N GLY A 420 -39.14 2.85 -40.19
CA GLY A 420 -38.88 1.53 -40.81
C GLY A 420 -37.59 0.82 -40.36
N PHE A 421 -36.90 1.36 -39.34
CA PHE A 421 -35.72 0.79 -38.70
C PHE A 421 -36.02 0.09 -37.37
#